data_AF-A0A1H1TXB4-F1
#
_entry.id   AF-A0A1H1TXB4-F1
#
_cell.length_a   1.000
_cell.length_b   1.000
_cell.length_c   1.000
_cell.angle_alpha   90.00
_cell.angle_beta   90.00
_cell.angle_gamma   90.00
#
_symmetry.space_group_name_H-M   'P 1'
#
loop_
_entity.id
_entity.type
_entity.pdbx_description
1 polymer ?
#
loop_
_entity_poly.entity_id
_entity_poly.type
_entity_poly.pdbx_seq_one_letter_code
_entity_poly.pdbx_strand_id
1 'polypeptide(L)'
;MTFLKLEDSSNRSILSYLCLALILISFSSCSVPSMLDTDNYGRDHTVYAVDFDPRNLSSITISKMDEGNWEDLGKVRNNEEARFNISIEGDFMIVSANSKQMDEPTYQTWLNHARQDLGMSVDEEYHLFSTVEDGWIYEIDLIKNPLLEESAHRILMYEQR
;
A
#
# COMPACT_ATOMS: atom_id res chain seq x y z
N MET A 1 20.97 -80.25 10.72
CA MET A 1 21.02 -79.25 9.64
C MET A 1 19.95 -78.22 9.96
N THR A 2 20.40 -77.10 10.52
CA THR A 2 19.61 -75.94 10.96
C THR A 2 19.17 -75.16 9.73
N PHE A 3 17.92 -74.71 9.66
CA PHE A 3 17.61 -73.38 9.12
C PHE A 3 16.38 -72.82 9.84
N LEU A 4 16.65 -71.79 10.63
CA LEU A 4 15.71 -70.82 11.17
C LEU A 4 14.90 -70.20 10.03
N LYS A 5 13.58 -70.11 10.17
CA LYS A 5 12.76 -69.19 9.38
C LYS A 5 12.60 -67.92 10.22
N LEU A 6 13.33 -66.89 9.80
CA LEU A 6 13.28 -65.53 10.32
C LEU A 6 11.93 -64.87 10.03
N GLU A 7 11.50 -64.08 10.99
CA GLU A 7 10.37 -63.16 10.99
C GLU A 7 10.41 -62.20 9.79
N ASP A 8 9.23 -61.89 9.24
CA ASP A 8 9.06 -60.81 8.29
C ASP A 8 8.37 -59.62 8.99
N SER A 9 9.18 -58.78 9.64
CA SER A 9 8.77 -57.54 10.31
C SER A 9 8.65 -56.34 9.35
N SER A 10 8.55 -56.59 8.05
CA SER A 10 8.67 -55.56 7.02
C SER A 10 7.42 -54.69 6.82
N ASN A 11 6.23 -55.15 7.23
CA ASN A 11 4.97 -54.48 6.88
C ASN A 11 4.50 -53.36 7.82
N ARG A 12 5.13 -53.16 8.99
CA ARG A 12 4.74 -52.06 9.90
C ARG A 12 5.48 -50.74 9.63
N SER A 13 6.66 -50.80 9.02
CA SER A 13 7.50 -49.62 8.81
C SER A 13 7.00 -48.75 7.64
N ILE A 14 6.52 -49.38 6.57
CA ILE A 14 6.07 -48.67 5.35
C ILE A 14 4.80 -47.84 5.60
N LEU A 15 3.87 -48.36 6.42
CA LEU A 15 2.62 -47.67 6.73
C LEU A 15 2.86 -46.40 7.59
N SER A 16 3.82 -46.46 8.52
CA SER A 16 4.20 -45.31 9.35
C SER A 16 4.86 -44.18 8.55
N TYR A 17 5.66 -44.50 7.52
CA TYR A 17 6.25 -43.48 6.64
C TYR A 17 5.20 -42.81 5.74
N LEU A 18 4.17 -43.54 5.32
CA LEU A 18 3.06 -43.01 4.53
C LEU A 18 2.18 -42.02 5.31
N CYS A 19 1.95 -42.27 6.61
CA CYS A 19 1.22 -41.33 7.47
C CYS A 19 2.01 -40.05 7.79
N LEU A 20 3.34 -40.14 7.91
CA LEU A 20 4.21 -38.96 8.14
C LEU A 20 4.34 -38.08 6.89
N ALA A 21 4.31 -38.66 5.68
CA ALA A 21 4.32 -37.91 4.44
C ALA A 21 3.05 -37.09 4.21
N LEU A 22 1.88 -37.58 4.65
CA LEU A 22 0.59 -36.88 4.51
C LEU A 22 0.43 -35.67 5.45
N ILE A 23 1.13 -35.64 6.59
CA ILE A 23 1.10 -34.50 7.52
C ILE A 23 1.96 -33.33 7.03
N LEU A 24 2.96 -33.58 6.17
CA LEU A 24 3.81 -32.53 5.60
C LEU A 24 3.18 -31.78 4.41
N ILE A 25 2.05 -32.26 3.87
CA ILE A 25 1.33 -31.61 2.76
C ILE A 25 0.19 -30.71 3.28
N SER A 26 -0.08 -30.71 4.59
CA SER A 26 -1.18 -29.96 5.20
C SER A 26 -0.76 -28.61 5.83
N PHE A 27 0.51 -28.20 5.71
CA PHE A 27 1.01 -26.92 6.25
C PHE A 27 1.55 -25.92 5.21
N SER A 28 1.40 -26.20 3.91
CA SER A 28 1.92 -25.33 2.85
C SER A 28 0.85 -24.92 1.86
N SER A 29 -0.32 -24.47 2.33
CA SER A 29 -1.28 -23.67 1.54
C SER A 29 -2.40 -23.09 2.42
N CYS A 30 -2.07 -22.38 3.51
CA CYS A 30 -2.87 -21.18 3.75
C CYS A 30 -2.38 -20.17 2.72
N SER A 31 -2.99 -20.20 1.54
CA SER A 31 -3.00 -19.02 0.69
C SER A 31 -3.51 -17.91 1.60
N VAL A 32 -2.61 -16.99 1.95
CA VAL A 32 -3.00 -15.69 2.49
C VAL A 32 -4.14 -15.23 1.57
N PRO A 33 -5.33 -14.89 2.08
CA PRO A 33 -6.33 -14.27 1.23
C PRO A 33 -5.60 -13.11 0.56
N SER A 34 -5.65 -13.09 -0.77
CA SER A 34 -5.16 -12.00 -1.61
C SER A 34 -5.39 -10.68 -0.87
N MET A 35 -4.35 -10.19 -0.19
CA MET A 35 -4.41 -8.94 0.56
C MET A 35 -4.41 -7.90 -0.54
N LEU A 36 -5.60 -7.39 -0.80
CA LEU A 36 -5.88 -6.28 -1.71
C LEU A 36 -5.45 -6.61 -3.13
N ASP A 37 -6.42 -7.05 -3.93
CA ASP A 37 -6.32 -7.06 -5.38
C ASP A 37 -5.94 -5.64 -5.82
N THR A 38 -4.63 -5.38 -5.99
CA THR A 38 -4.07 -4.10 -6.43
C THR A 38 -4.66 -3.71 -7.80
N ASP A 39 -5.24 -4.68 -8.51
CA ASP A 39 -5.92 -4.53 -9.79
C ASP A 39 -7.28 -3.83 -9.72
N ASN A 40 -7.93 -3.73 -8.55
CA ASN A 40 -9.27 -3.17 -8.50
C ASN A 40 -9.31 -1.64 -8.66
N TYR A 41 -8.29 -0.92 -8.17
CA TYR A 41 -8.24 0.54 -8.35
C TYR A 41 -7.70 0.95 -9.73
N GLY A 42 -6.90 0.10 -10.40
CA GLY A 42 -6.32 0.39 -11.71
C GLY A 42 -7.28 0.24 -12.91
N ARG A 43 -8.48 -0.33 -12.70
CA ARG A 43 -9.48 -0.48 -13.77
C ARG A 43 -10.13 0.85 -14.16
N ASP A 44 -10.56 1.62 -13.16
CA ASP A 44 -11.32 2.85 -13.37
C ASP A 44 -10.51 4.13 -13.07
N HIS A 45 -9.35 3.99 -12.43
CA HIS A 45 -8.50 5.12 -12.07
C HIS A 45 -7.09 5.00 -12.64
N THR A 46 -6.47 6.15 -12.84
CA THR A 46 -5.03 6.28 -13.01
C THR A 46 -4.44 6.71 -11.67
N VAL A 47 -3.54 5.91 -11.11
CA VAL A 47 -2.93 6.19 -9.81
C VAL A 47 -1.59 6.87 -9.99
N TYR A 48 -1.38 7.98 -9.29
CA TYR A 48 -0.10 8.68 -9.21
C TYR A 48 0.41 8.66 -7.77
N ALA A 49 1.73 8.60 -7.61
CA ALA A 49 2.40 8.89 -6.35
C ALA A 49 3.01 10.30 -6.45
N VAL A 50 2.74 11.12 -5.44
CA VAL A 50 3.31 12.45 -5.28
C VAL A 50 4.21 12.41 -4.05
N ASP A 51 5.51 12.41 -4.30
CA ASP A 51 6.54 12.38 -3.27
C ASP A 51 7.06 13.80 -2.97
N PHE A 52 7.12 14.18 -1.70
CA PHE A 52 7.58 15.50 -1.26
C PHE A 52 8.37 15.46 0.05
N ASP A 53 9.22 16.47 0.26
CA ASP A 53 9.89 16.69 1.55
C ASP A 53 9.08 17.76 2.32
N PRO A 54 8.55 17.45 3.51
CA PRO A 54 7.75 18.41 4.29
C PRO A 54 8.53 19.67 4.66
N ARG A 55 9.87 19.60 4.73
CA ARG A 55 10.75 20.72 5.04
C ARG A 55 11.06 21.58 3.81
N ASN A 56 10.79 21.08 2.61
CA ASN A 56 11.06 21.78 1.36
C ASN A 56 10.07 21.41 0.27
N LEU A 57 8.98 22.18 0.21
CA LEU A 57 7.95 22.07 -0.81
C LEU A 57 8.29 22.78 -2.13
N SER A 58 9.56 23.13 -2.42
CA SER A 58 9.88 23.80 -3.70
C SER A 58 9.73 22.90 -4.93
N SER A 59 9.67 21.58 -4.71
CA SER A 59 9.62 20.56 -5.76
C SER A 59 8.99 19.28 -5.25
N ILE A 60 8.32 18.57 -6.14
CA ILE A 60 7.71 17.26 -5.90
C ILE A 60 8.20 16.28 -6.97
N THR A 61 8.21 14.99 -6.64
CA THR A 61 8.46 13.92 -7.60
C THR A 61 7.14 13.23 -7.89
N ILE A 62 6.87 12.95 -9.17
CA ILE A 62 5.63 12.30 -9.59
C ILE A 62 6.01 10.95 -10.19
N SER A 63 5.33 9.89 -9.74
CA SER A 63 5.36 8.59 -10.39
C SER A 63 3.95 8.15 -10.75
N LYS A 64 3.81 7.30 -11.76
CA LYS A 64 2.54 6.75 -12.20
C LYS A 64 2.54 5.24 -12.00
N MET A 65 1.43 4.67 -11.54
CA MET A 65 1.26 3.22 -11.47
C MET A 65 0.95 2.66 -12.86
N ASP A 66 1.67 1.62 -13.26
CA ASP A 66 1.45 0.83 -14.46
C ASP A 66 1.57 -0.67 -14.14
N GLU A 67 0.44 -1.38 -14.14
CA GLU A 67 0.36 -2.83 -13.86
C GLU A 67 1.15 -3.27 -12.61
N GLY A 68 1.03 -2.50 -11.51
CA GLY A 68 1.71 -2.77 -10.24
C GLY A 68 3.15 -2.25 -10.15
N ASN A 69 3.68 -1.68 -11.23
CA ASN A 69 4.99 -1.03 -11.25
C ASN A 69 4.87 0.49 -11.19
N TRP A 70 5.84 1.14 -10.56
CA TRP A 70 5.92 2.60 -10.55
C TRP A 70 6.81 3.09 -11.67
N GLU A 71 6.26 3.88 -12.58
CA GLU A 71 6.97 4.63 -13.61
C GLU A 71 7.29 6.03 -13.08
N ASP A 72 8.58 6.39 -13.00
CA ASP A 72 9.01 7.73 -12.58
C ASP A 72 8.79 8.74 -13.71
N LEU A 73 7.93 9.74 -13.47
CA LEU A 73 7.68 10.85 -14.38
C LEU A 73 8.64 12.03 -14.11
N GLY A 74 9.42 11.95 -13.04
CA GLY A 74 10.48 12.88 -12.70
C GLY A 74 10.08 13.91 -11.64
N LYS A 75 11.07 14.75 -11.34
CA LYS A 75 10.97 15.84 -10.37
C LYS A 75 10.53 17.12 -11.05
N VAL A 76 9.45 17.72 -10.56
CA VAL A 76 8.88 18.97 -11.07
C VAL A 76 8.91 20.05 -10.01
N ARG A 77 8.84 21.32 -10.45
CA ARG A 77 8.65 22.44 -9.54
C ARG A 77 7.24 22.36 -8.96
N ASN A 78 7.10 22.64 -7.67
CA ASN A 78 5.81 22.72 -7.01
C ASN A 78 5.20 24.11 -7.26
N ASN A 79 4.18 24.18 -8.11
CA ASN A 79 3.44 25.41 -8.44
C ASN A 79 2.09 25.06 -9.07
N GLU A 80 1.26 26.08 -9.33
CA GLU A 80 -0.06 25.94 -9.94
C GLU A 80 -0.04 25.44 -11.41
N GLU A 81 1.12 25.42 -12.06
CA GLU A 81 1.26 24.92 -13.44
C GLU A 81 1.62 23.42 -13.48
N ALA A 82 2.11 22.87 -12.36
CA ALA A 82 2.40 21.45 -12.24
C ALA A 82 1.10 20.63 -12.28
N ARG A 83 1.20 19.32 -12.53
CA ARG A 83 0.01 18.45 -12.51
C ARG A 83 -0.67 18.45 -11.14
N PHE A 84 0.14 18.40 -10.10
CA PHE A 84 -0.25 18.45 -8.71
C PHE A 84 0.52 19.56 -8.01
N ASN A 85 -0.08 20.16 -7.00
CA ASN A 85 0.55 21.15 -6.14
C ASN A 85 0.26 20.83 -4.68
N ILE A 86 1.24 21.10 -3.81
CA ILE A 86 1.10 20.95 -2.37
C ILE A 86 1.45 22.29 -1.71
N SER A 87 0.52 22.88 -0.97
CA SER A 87 0.77 24.06 -0.13
C SER A 87 0.50 23.75 1.34
N ILE A 88 1.10 24.53 2.23
CA ILE A 88 0.76 24.55 3.65
C ILE A 88 0.25 25.95 3.96
N GLU A 89 -1.00 26.02 4.42
CA GLU A 89 -1.71 27.25 4.72
C GLU A 89 -2.21 27.19 6.16
N GLY A 90 -1.52 27.89 7.06
CA GLY A 90 -1.78 27.80 8.49
C GLY A 90 -1.55 26.39 9.00
N ASP A 91 -2.61 25.78 9.54
CA ASP A 91 -2.61 24.44 10.12
C ASP A 91 -3.03 23.35 9.12
N PHE A 92 -3.15 23.69 7.84
CA PHE A 92 -3.64 22.77 6.81
C PHE A 92 -2.61 22.55 5.72
N MET A 93 -2.50 21.30 5.26
CA MET A 93 -1.86 20.99 3.99
C MET A 93 -2.93 20.86 2.92
N ILE A 94 -2.78 21.62 1.85
CA ILE A 94 -3.69 21.64 0.72
C ILE A 94 -3.00 20.95 -0.44
N VAL A 95 -3.68 19.98 -1.05
CA VAL A 95 -3.22 19.24 -2.21
C VAL A 95 -4.20 19.49 -3.35
N SER A 96 -3.73 20.02 -4.47
CA SER A 96 -4.56 20.29 -5.63
C SER A 96 -4.14 19.48 -6.85
N ALA A 97 -5.11 19.14 -7.70
CA ALA A 97 -4.91 18.59 -9.03
C ALA A 97 -5.38 19.59 -10.07
N ASN A 98 -4.58 19.84 -11.12
CA ASN A 98 -4.86 20.92 -12.08
C ASN A 98 -5.50 20.45 -13.39
N SER A 99 -5.73 19.14 -13.57
CA SER A 99 -6.15 18.58 -14.87
C SER A 99 -7.46 17.80 -14.88
N LYS A 100 -7.78 17.07 -13.82
CA LYS A 100 -8.95 16.18 -13.77
C LYS A 100 -9.50 16.09 -12.35
N GLN A 101 -10.77 15.70 -12.27
CA GLN A 101 -11.38 15.29 -11.02
C GLN A 101 -10.67 14.05 -10.46
N MET A 102 -10.45 14.09 -9.16
CA MET A 102 -9.74 13.11 -8.39
C MET A 102 -10.72 12.48 -7.38
N ASP A 103 -10.49 11.21 -7.07
CA ASP A 103 -11.08 10.54 -5.91
C ASP A 103 -10.25 10.84 -4.66
N GLU A 104 -10.81 10.57 -3.48
CA GLU A 104 -10.12 10.79 -2.20
C GLU A 104 -8.71 10.17 -2.23
N PRO A 105 -7.66 10.98 -1.99
CA PRO A 105 -6.29 10.52 -2.05
C PRO A 105 -5.97 9.70 -0.81
N THR A 106 -4.82 9.03 -0.86
CA THR A 106 -4.34 8.22 0.26
C THR A 106 -2.95 8.68 0.70
N TYR A 107 -2.78 9.04 1.98
CA TYR A 107 -1.47 9.41 2.51
C TYR A 107 -0.75 8.16 3.02
N GLN A 108 0.03 7.51 2.17
CA GLN A 108 0.59 6.19 2.49
C GLN A 108 1.53 6.21 3.70
N THR A 109 2.37 7.24 3.82
CA THR A 109 3.29 7.38 4.96
C THR A 109 2.52 7.47 6.27
N TRP A 110 1.41 8.22 6.30
CA TRP A 110 0.58 8.34 7.49
C TRP A 110 -0.20 7.05 7.78
N LEU A 111 -0.79 6.39 6.77
CA LEU A 111 -1.42 5.08 6.97
C LEU A 111 -0.46 4.07 7.57
N ASN A 112 0.80 4.07 7.13
CA ASN A 112 1.82 3.19 7.69
C ASN A 112 2.08 3.51 9.16
N HIS A 113 2.25 4.80 9.50
CA HIS A 113 2.39 5.25 10.89
C HIS A 113 1.18 4.87 11.75
N ALA A 114 -0.03 5.16 11.28
CA ALA A 114 -1.26 4.85 11.99
C ALA A 114 -1.44 3.35 12.25
N ARG A 115 -1.09 2.49 11.29
CA ARG A 115 -1.12 1.03 11.48
C ARG A 115 -0.03 0.54 12.44
N GLN A 116 1.19 1.07 12.32
CA GLN A 116 2.34 0.60 13.08
C GLN A 116 2.31 1.07 14.54
N ASP A 117 2.00 2.34 14.75
CA ASP A 117 2.18 3.02 16.03
C ASP A 117 0.86 3.30 16.76
N LEU A 118 -0.24 3.42 16.02
CA LEU A 118 -1.57 3.72 16.58
C LEU A 118 -2.52 2.51 16.58
N GLY A 119 -2.10 1.38 16.00
CA GLY A 119 -2.88 0.14 15.98
C GLY A 119 -4.13 0.19 15.10
N MET A 120 -4.20 1.13 14.14
CA MET A 120 -5.31 1.26 13.21
C MET A 120 -5.45 0.01 12.35
N SER A 121 -6.68 -0.47 12.18
CA SER A 121 -6.98 -1.63 11.34
C SER A 121 -7.12 -1.23 9.86
N VAL A 122 -6.96 -2.19 8.95
CA VAL A 122 -7.10 -2.01 7.48
C VAL A 122 -8.50 -1.50 7.10
N ASP A 123 -9.52 -1.73 7.93
CA ASP A 123 -10.90 -1.33 7.63
C ASP A 123 -11.21 0.13 8.01
N GLU A 124 -10.29 0.84 8.68
CA GLU A 124 -10.45 2.22 9.17
C GLU A 124 -9.82 3.29 8.26
N GLU A 125 -9.48 2.91 7.01
CA GLU A 125 -8.54 3.61 6.11
C GLU A 125 -8.93 5.00 5.59
N TYR A 126 -10.14 5.50 5.80
CA TYR A 126 -10.74 6.51 4.90
C TYR A 126 -11.13 7.87 5.50
N HIS A 127 -10.47 8.34 6.57
CA HIS A 127 -10.88 9.62 7.20
C HIS A 127 -9.77 10.66 7.38
N LEU A 128 -8.78 10.68 6.49
CA LEU A 128 -7.63 11.58 6.61
C LEU A 128 -7.78 12.91 5.86
N PHE A 129 -8.64 12.95 4.84
CA PHE A 129 -8.75 14.08 3.92
C PHE A 129 -10.15 14.65 3.95
N SER A 130 -10.25 15.96 3.85
CA SER A 130 -11.51 16.65 3.55
C SER A 130 -11.43 17.23 2.15
N THR A 131 -12.42 16.94 1.31
CA THR A 131 -12.53 17.52 -0.04
C THR A 131 -13.15 18.90 0.07
N VAL A 132 -12.45 19.93 -0.41
CA VAL A 132 -12.90 21.33 -0.34
C VAL A 132 -13.74 21.69 -1.57
N GLU A 133 -13.33 21.20 -2.74
CA GLU A 133 -14.03 21.36 -4.01
C GLU A 133 -14.15 19.98 -4.67
N ASP A 134 -15.30 19.67 -5.26
CA ASP A 134 -15.65 18.35 -5.84
C ASP A 134 -14.49 17.69 -6.61
N GLY A 135 -13.67 16.92 -5.90
CA GLY A 135 -12.53 16.16 -6.40
C GLY A 135 -11.34 16.97 -6.96
N TRP A 136 -11.20 18.27 -6.67
CA TRP A 136 -10.05 19.06 -7.17
C TRP A 136 -9.02 19.39 -6.09
N ILE A 137 -9.48 19.56 -4.84
CA ILE A 137 -8.68 20.06 -3.74
C ILE A 137 -8.95 19.25 -2.48
N TYR A 138 -7.88 18.75 -1.87
CA TYR A 138 -7.89 18.06 -0.58
C TYR A 138 -7.22 18.90 0.48
N GLU A 139 -7.79 18.86 1.68
CA GLU A 139 -7.25 19.52 2.86
C GLU A 139 -6.96 18.47 3.95
N ILE A 140 -5.76 18.56 4.53
CA ILE A 140 -5.35 17.76 5.68
C ILE A 140 -5.11 18.68 6.86
N ASP A 141 -5.85 18.45 7.95
CA ASP A 141 -5.63 19.09 9.25
C ASP A 141 -4.32 18.58 9.87
N LEU A 142 -3.29 19.43 9.87
CA LEU A 142 -1.95 19.11 10.38
C LEU A 142 -1.86 19.16 11.90
N ILE A 143 -2.83 19.77 12.60
CA ILE A 143 -2.91 19.67 14.06
C ILE A 143 -3.31 18.24 14.45
N LYS A 144 -4.28 17.66 13.72
CA LYS A 144 -4.72 16.29 13.94
C LYS A 144 -3.77 15.25 13.35
N ASN A 145 -3.22 15.53 12.17
CA ASN A 145 -2.38 14.62 11.40
C ASN A 145 -1.05 15.29 11.02
N PRO A 146 -0.14 15.50 11.99
CA PRO A 146 1.12 16.20 11.73
C PRO A 146 2.02 15.42 10.76
N LEU A 147 2.76 16.17 9.94
CA LEU A 147 3.78 15.61 9.05
C LEU A 147 4.94 15.03 9.86
N LEU A 148 5.57 13.97 9.35
CA LEU A 148 6.74 13.34 9.96
C LEU A 148 8.01 13.92 9.31
N GLU A 149 8.60 14.93 9.96
CA GLU A 149 9.71 15.73 9.40
C GLU A 149 10.98 14.94 9.05
N GLU A 150 11.13 13.72 9.57
CA GLU A 150 12.30 12.86 9.34
C GLU A 150 12.21 12.03 8.04
N SER A 151 11.06 12.05 7.35
CA SER A 151 10.79 11.17 6.21
C SER A 151 10.28 11.93 4.99
N ALA A 152 10.64 11.43 3.80
CA ALA A 152 9.93 11.81 2.60
C ALA A 152 8.50 11.26 2.66
N HIS A 153 7.58 12.05 2.16
CA HIS A 153 6.16 11.78 2.24
C HIS A 153 5.60 11.43 0.88
N ARG A 154 4.68 10.46 0.86
CA ARG A 154 3.99 10.01 -0.36
C ARG A 154 2.49 10.15 -0.22
N ILE A 155 1.87 10.90 -1.14
CA ILE A 155 0.42 10.94 -1.32
C ILE A 155 0.08 10.20 -2.61
N LEU A 156 -0.89 9.30 -2.54
CA LEU A 156 -1.45 8.61 -3.69
C LEU A 156 -2.65 9.40 -4.20
N MET A 157 -2.64 9.72 -5.48
CA MET A 157 -3.64 10.51 -6.17
C MET A 157 -4.38 9.61 -7.16
N TYR A 158 -5.69 9.48 -7.01
CA TYR A 158 -6.53 8.61 -7.84
C TYR A 158 -7.29 9.45 -8.86
N GLU A 159 -6.82 9.49 -10.09
CA GLU A 159 -7.44 10.24 -11.17
C GLU A 159 -8.48 9.38 -11.88
N GLN A 160 -9.73 9.86 -11.99
CA GLN A 160 -10.76 9.18 -12.75
C GLN A 160 -10.38 9.14 -14.25
N ARG A 161 -10.56 7.98 -14.89
CA ARG A 161 -10.24 7.81 -16.32
C ARG A 161 -11.17 8.57 -17.25
#